data_AF-A0A1E5QQU9-F1
#
_entry.id   AF-A0A1E5QQU9-F1
#
_cell.length_a   1.000
_cell.length_b   1.000
_cell.length_c   1.000
_cell.angle_alpha   90.00
_cell.angle_beta   90.00
_cell.angle_gamma   90.00
#
_symmetry.space_group_name_H-M   'P 1'
#
loop_
_entity.id
_entity.type
_entity.pdbx_description
1 polymer ?
#
loop_
_entity_poly.entity_id
_entity_poly.type
_entity_poly.pdbx_seq_one_letter_code
_entity_poly.pdbx_strand_id
1 'polypeptide(L)'
;MLDMSQSLQEWSEDNQARRRVLEFLTLDIQNSPQWIEDLLDKITALETQTLPAWQRTGNAFHLSLSPEQAAIEDLGDEDSETQSLPLNEFKQAVILWQQQTQSDP
;
A
#
# COMPACT_ATOMS: atom_id res chain seq x y z
N MET A 1 -1.33 -22.40 13.99
CA MET A 1 -1.79 -21.07 13.54
C MET A 1 -0.55 -20.26 13.34
N LEU A 2 -0.20 -19.94 12.09
CA LEU A 2 0.87 -18.99 11.80
C LEU A 2 0.34 -17.60 12.16
N ASP A 3 1.10 -16.89 12.98
CA ASP A 3 0.78 -15.54 13.41
C ASP A 3 0.83 -14.62 12.20
N MET A 4 -0.32 -14.11 11.76
CA MET A 4 -0.40 -13.28 10.56
C MET A 4 0.20 -11.89 10.76
N SER A 5 0.54 -11.50 12.00
CA SER A 5 1.23 -10.23 12.29
C SER A 5 2.71 -10.26 11.92
N GLN A 6 3.35 -11.44 11.89
CA GLN A 6 4.76 -11.57 11.48
C GLN A 6 4.97 -11.32 9.97
N SER A 7 3.97 -11.54 9.11
CA SER A 7 4.20 -11.62 7.65
C SER A 7 4.50 -10.29 6.94
N LEU A 8 3.88 -9.18 7.31
CA LEU A 8 4.12 -7.87 6.66
C LEU A 8 5.35 -7.16 7.20
N GLN A 9 5.58 -7.25 8.52
CA GLN A 9 6.77 -6.67 9.13
C GLN A 9 8.03 -7.31 8.55
N GLU A 10 8.12 -8.65 8.57
CA GLU A 10 9.24 -9.41 7.98
C GLU A 10 9.37 -9.15 6.47
N TRP A 11 8.26 -9.10 5.74
CA TRP A 11 8.28 -8.79 4.31
C TRP A 11 8.91 -7.43 4.00
N SER A 12 8.75 -6.46 4.90
CA SER A 12 9.30 -5.10 4.76
C SER A 12 10.77 -4.96 5.15
N GLU A 13 11.32 -5.87 5.97
CA GLU A 13 12.57 -5.65 6.69
C GLU A 13 13.78 -5.38 5.80
N ASP A 14 13.87 -5.95 4.60
CA ASP A 14 15.06 -5.83 3.74
C ASP A 14 14.88 -4.94 2.49
N ASN A 15 13.76 -4.22 2.37
CA ASN A 15 13.47 -3.41 1.20
C ASN A 15 12.80 -2.07 1.56
N GLN A 16 13.49 -0.97 1.28
CA GLN A 16 13.01 0.38 1.59
C GLN A 16 11.63 0.69 0.99
N ALA A 17 11.35 0.25 -0.23
CA ALA A 17 10.04 0.45 -0.84
C ALA A 17 8.93 -0.33 -0.12
N ARG A 18 9.23 -1.55 0.36
CA ARG A 18 8.27 -2.32 1.16
C ARG A 18 8.03 -1.71 2.54
N ARG A 19 9.08 -1.16 3.17
CA ARG A 19 8.94 -0.39 4.42
C ARG A 19 8.04 0.82 4.20
N ARG A 20 8.24 1.55 3.10
CA ARG A 20 7.40 2.70 2.74
C ARG A 20 5.93 2.32 2.51
N VAL A 21 5.67 1.15 1.92
CA VAL A 21 4.30 0.60 1.82
C VAL A 21 3.71 0.36 3.20
N LEU A 22 4.46 -0.27 4.11
CA LEU A 22 3.98 -0.55 5.46
C LEU A 22 3.71 0.74 6.25
N GLU A 23 4.58 1.74 6.12
CA GLU A 23 4.39 3.08 6.70
C GLU A 23 3.11 3.74 6.16
N PHE A 24 2.90 3.71 4.84
CA PHE A 24 1.68 4.23 4.21
C PHE A 24 0.41 3.53 4.70
N LEU A 25 0.42 2.19 4.73
CA LEU A 25 -0.71 1.42 5.22
C LEU A 25 -1.00 1.74 6.69
N THR A 26 0.03 1.94 7.49
CA THR A 26 -0.08 2.23 8.92
C THR A 26 -0.58 3.64 9.20
N LEU A 27 -0.06 4.65 8.51
CA LEU A 27 -0.33 6.07 8.83
C LEU A 27 -1.55 6.62 8.08
N ASP A 28 -1.78 6.19 6.85
CA ASP A 28 -2.75 6.81 5.94
C ASP A 28 -4.00 5.94 5.70
N ILE A 29 -3.84 4.62 5.70
CA ILE A 29 -4.94 3.67 5.50
C ILE A 29 -5.52 3.21 6.84
N GLN A 30 -4.65 2.88 7.80
CA GLN A 30 -5.02 2.39 9.13
C GLN A 30 -6.00 1.21 9.02
N ASN A 31 -6.95 1.09 9.94
CA ASN A 31 -7.95 0.02 9.94
C ASN A 31 -9.23 0.41 9.17
N SER A 32 -9.16 1.34 8.22
CA SER A 32 -10.35 1.80 7.48
C SER A 32 -10.75 0.80 6.39
N PRO A 33 -11.85 0.05 6.54
CA PRO A 33 -12.26 -0.95 5.54
C PRO A 33 -12.59 -0.27 4.21
N GLN A 34 -13.23 0.89 4.26
CA GLN A 34 -13.55 1.69 3.09
C GLN A 34 -12.32 2.07 2.26
N TRP A 35 -11.21 2.45 2.93
CA TRP A 35 -9.99 2.81 2.21
C TRP A 35 -9.27 1.61 1.62
N ILE A 36 -9.30 0.49 2.31
CA ILE A 36 -8.73 -0.77 1.82
C ILE A 36 -9.51 -1.24 0.58
N GLU A 37 -10.85 -1.22 0.64
CA GLU A 37 -11.72 -1.60 -0.48
C GLU A 37 -11.51 -0.67 -1.69
N ASP A 38 -11.48 0.66 -1.48
CA ASP A 38 -11.25 1.60 -2.59
C ASP A 38 -9.88 1.37 -3.26
N LEU A 39 -8.82 1.10 -2.49
CA LEU A 39 -7.51 0.76 -3.06
C LEU A 39 -7.57 -0.50 -3.93
N LEU A 40 -8.19 -1.58 -3.43
CA LEU A 40 -8.31 -2.83 -4.17
C LEU A 40 -9.13 -2.66 -5.46
N ASP A 41 -10.17 -1.83 -5.43
CA ASP A 41 -10.96 -1.49 -6.61
C ASP A 41 -10.14 -0.71 -7.65
N LYS A 42 -9.34 0.28 -7.22
CA LYS A 42 -8.48 1.04 -8.15
C LYS A 42 -7.37 0.20 -8.73
N ILE A 43 -6.75 -0.68 -7.94
CA ILE A 43 -5.77 -1.65 -8.43
C ILE A 43 -6.41 -2.56 -9.49
N THR A 44 -7.61 -3.09 -9.23
CA THR A 44 -8.34 -3.92 -10.19
C THR A 44 -8.64 -3.15 -11.50
N ALA A 45 -9.01 -1.87 -11.39
CA ALA A 45 -9.25 -1.02 -12.55
C ALA A 45 -7.97 -0.81 -13.40
N LEU A 46 -6.81 -0.66 -12.76
CA LEU A 46 -5.51 -0.54 -13.44
C LEU A 46 -5.10 -1.85 -14.12
N GLU A 47 -5.23 -2.99 -13.43
CA GLU A 47 -4.92 -4.32 -13.98
C GLU A 47 -5.80 -4.67 -15.19
N THR A 48 -7.07 -4.25 -15.16
CA THR A 48 -8.03 -4.44 -16.27
C THR A 48 -7.95 -3.36 -17.33
N GLN A 49 -7.03 -2.40 -17.21
CA GLN A 49 -6.83 -1.28 -18.13
C GLN A 49 -8.08 -0.39 -18.31
N THR A 50 -9.00 -0.41 -17.34
CA THR A 50 -10.16 0.48 -17.31
C THR A 50 -9.83 1.86 -16.73
N LEU A 51 -8.65 1.97 -16.10
CA LEU A 51 -8.07 3.19 -15.58
C LEU A 51 -6.58 3.24 -15.98
N PRO A 52 -6.05 4.32 -16.57
CA PRO A 52 -4.64 4.40 -16.96
C PRO A 52 -3.70 4.75 -15.80
N ALA A 53 -4.19 5.49 -14.81
CA ALA A 53 -3.45 5.90 -13.62
C ALA A 53 -4.42 6.35 -12.53
N TRP A 54 -3.98 6.30 -11.27
CA TRP A 54 -4.72 6.82 -10.13
C TRP A 54 -3.76 7.41 -9.10
N GLN A 55 -4.20 8.43 -8.38
CA GLN A 55 -3.38 9.06 -7.34
C GLN A 55 -4.24 9.49 -6.15
N ARG A 56 -3.62 9.52 -4.97
CA ARG A 56 -4.23 10.01 -3.74
C ARG A 56 -3.17 10.63 -2.83
N THR A 57 -3.48 11.81 -2.30
CA THR A 57 -2.76 12.39 -1.16
C THR A 57 -3.45 11.95 0.13
N GLY A 58 -2.71 11.31 1.01
CA GLY A 58 -3.14 10.97 2.36
C GLY A 58 -2.67 12.00 3.39
N ASN A 59 -2.47 11.54 4.61
CA ASN A 59 -2.00 12.37 5.72
C ASN A 59 -0.48 12.51 5.73
N ALA A 60 0.26 11.43 5.52
CA ALA A 60 1.73 11.42 5.56
C ALA A 60 2.35 11.14 4.19
N PHE A 61 1.63 10.48 3.28
CA PHE A 61 2.18 10.11 1.98
C PHE A 61 1.27 10.48 0.82
N HIS A 62 1.90 10.67 -0.34
CA HIS A 62 1.21 10.72 -1.63
C HIS A 62 1.45 9.40 -2.38
N LEU A 63 0.36 8.76 -2.80
CA LEU A 63 0.37 7.51 -3.56
C LEU A 63 0.01 7.79 -5.02
N SER A 64 0.85 7.29 -5.92
CA SER A 64 0.62 7.25 -7.37
C SER A 64 0.63 5.81 -7.85
N LEU A 65 -0.39 5.40 -8.61
CA LEU A 65 -0.55 4.06 -9.17
C LEU A 65 -0.62 4.12 -10.69
N SER A 66 0.13 3.23 -11.34
CA SER A 66 0.01 2.88 -12.76
C SER A 66 -0.16 1.37 -12.90
N PRO A 67 -0.49 0.83 -14.09
CA PRO A 67 -0.56 -0.61 -14.31
C PRO A 67 0.73 -1.37 -13.96
N GLU A 68 1.87 -0.69 -14.00
CA GLU A 68 3.19 -1.28 -13.75
C GLU A 68 3.62 -1.18 -12.28
N GLN A 69 3.34 -0.07 -11.62
CA GLN A 69 3.93 0.23 -10.30
C GLN A 69 3.03 1.06 -9.38
N ALA A 70 3.33 0.95 -8.09
CA ALA A 70 2.91 1.89 -7.06
C ALA A 70 4.13 2.72 -6.63
N ALA A 71 3.97 4.04 -6.57
CA ALA A 71 4.97 5.00 -6.12
C ALA A 71 4.44 5.76 -4.89
N ILE A 72 5.24 5.84 -3.83
CA ILE A 72 4.88 6.45 -2.55
C ILE A 72 5.91 7.51 -2.18
N GLU A 73 5.45 8.75 -2.15
CA GLU A 73 6.21 9.94 -1.77
C GLU A 73 5.90 10.30 -0.31
N ASP A 74 6.94 10.64 0.46
CA ASP A 74 6.82 11.16 1.83
C ASP A 74 6.51 12.66 1.78
N LEU A 75 5.43 13.08 2.43
CA LEU A 75 5.02 14.49 2.46
C LEU A 75 5.60 15.25 3.65
N GLY A 76 6.18 14.55 4.63
CA GLY A 76 6.81 15.14 5.81
C GLY A 76 8.32 15.39 5.63
N ASP A 77 8.94 14.72 4.67
CA ASP A 77 10.37 14.81 4.37
C ASP A 77 10.61 14.99 2.87
N GLU A 78 10.81 16.25 2.45
CA GLU A 78 11.05 16.63 1.04
C GLU A 78 12.39 16.10 0.49
N ASP A 79 13.33 15.69 1.36
CA ASP A 79 14.61 15.09 0.97
C ASP A 79 14.49 13.56 0.80
N SER A 80 13.34 12.98 1.16
CA SER A 80 13.08 11.55 1.05
C SER A 80 12.83 11.12 -0.39
N GLU A 81 13.56 10.12 -0.87
CA GLU A 81 13.32 9.57 -2.20
C GLU A 81 11.94 8.89 -2.30
N THR A 82 11.21 9.18 -3.38
CA THR A 82 9.99 8.45 -3.72
C THR A 82 10.32 6.97 -3.92
N GLN A 83 9.64 6.12 -3.16
CA GLN A 83 9.84 4.68 -3.26
C GLN A 83 8.83 4.08 -4.21
N SER A 84 9.27 3.19 -5.09
CA SER A 84 8.39 2.52 -6.06
C SER A 84 8.56 1.00 -6.00
N LEU A 85 7.46 0.29 -6.22
CA LEU A 85 7.43 -1.17 -6.31
C LEU A 85 6.39 -1.62 -7.35
N PRO A 86 6.50 -2.85 -7.88
CA PRO A 86 5.50 -3.40 -8.80
C PRO A 86 4.07 -3.35 -8.24
N LEU A 87 3.08 -3.03 -9.09
CA LEU A 87 1.67 -2.89 -8.66
C LEU A 87 1.14 -4.19 -8.02
N ASN A 88 1.52 -5.34 -8.57
CA ASN A 88 1.11 -6.65 -8.04
C ASN A 88 1.65 -6.89 -6.61
N GLU A 89 2.85 -6.41 -6.32
CA GLU A 89 3.47 -6.53 -5.02
C GLU A 89 2.81 -5.58 -4.00
N PHE A 90 2.49 -4.35 -4.41
CA PHE A 90 1.68 -3.44 -3.61
C PHE A 90 0.29 -4.03 -3.28
N LYS A 91 -0.38 -4.61 -4.28
CA LYS A 91 -1.68 -5.29 -4.11
C LYS A 91 -1.61 -6.40 -3.06
N GLN A 92 -0.57 -7.22 -3.09
CA GLN A 92 -0.38 -8.29 -2.09
C GLN A 92 -0.28 -7.71 -0.68
N ALA A 93 0.44 -6.60 -0.50
CA ALA A 93 0.54 -5.93 0.79
C ALA A 93 -0.83 -5.40 1.28
N VAL A 94 -1.62 -4.78 0.40
CA VAL A 94 -2.98 -4.29 0.73
C VAL A 94 -3.90 -5.45 1.13
N ILE A 95 -3.83 -6.59 0.44
CA ILE A 95 -4.63 -7.79 0.78
C ILE A 95 -4.21 -8.36 2.14
N LEU A 96 -2.91 -8.47 2.41
CA LEU A 96 -2.43 -8.94 3.72
C LEU A 96 -2.86 -7.99 4.84
N TRP A 97 -2.81 -6.69 4.61
CA TRP A 97 -3.28 -5.67 5.54
C TRP A 97 -4.78 -5.81 5.82
N GLN A 98 -5.60 -6.02 4.78
CA GLN A 98 -7.03 -6.31 4.94
C GLN A 98 -7.27 -7.52 5.85
N GLN A 99 -6.53 -8.61 5.64
CA GLN A 99 -6.68 -9.84 6.43
C GLN A 99 -6.31 -9.63 7.90
N GLN A 100 -5.24 -8.87 8.18
CA GLN A 100 -4.83 -8.53 9.54
C GLN A 100 -5.88 -7.67 10.24
N THR A 101 -6.36 -6.62 9.59
CA THR A 101 -7.32 -5.66 10.18
C THR A 101 -8.73 -6.21 10.36
N GLN A 102 -9.11 -7.25 9.59
CA GLN A 102 -10.38 -7.97 9.76
C GLN A 102 -10.31 -9.11 10.78
N SER A 103 -9.11 -9.49 11.25
CA SER A 103 -8.92 -10.60 12.21
C SER A 103 -8.90 -10.15 13.68
N ASP A 104 -9.02 -8.85 13.95
CA ASP A 104 -9.03 -8.27 15.30
C ASP A 104 -10.49 -7.88 15.68
N PRO A 105 -11.20 -8.68 16.52
CA PRO A 105 -12.58 -8.43 16.92
C PRO A 105 -12.76 -7.32 17.96
#